data_AF-A0A2V8EP80-F1
#
_entry.id   AF-A0A2V8EP80-F1
#
_cell.length_a   1.000
_cell.length_b   1.000
_cell.length_c   1.000
_cell.angle_alpha   90.00
_cell.angle_beta   90.00
_cell.angle_gamma   90.00
#
_symmetry.space_group_name_H-M   'P 1'
#
loop_
_entity.id
_entity.type
_entity.pdbx_description
1 polymer ?
#
loop_
_entity_poly.entity_id
_entity_poly.type
_entity_poly.pdbx_seq_one_letter_code
_entity_poly.pdbx_strand_id
1 'polypeptide(L)'
;PHECCGALVGRDGRVADIVPLPNTTEVGPRRRFLVRPSDYREAERRATELGGELLGFYHSHPDHPARPSQYDLDHAWPTFAYIIVAVANGTANEMTVWFLKDDRSSFEEGTLHHGENPHPDTAQAVHG
;
A
#
# COMPACT_ATOMS: atom_id res chain seq x y z
N PRO A 1 14.54 -5.05 -8.85
CA PRO A 1 13.08 -5.12 -8.56
C PRO A 1 12.51 -3.72 -8.36
N HIS A 2 11.40 -3.38 -9.01
CA HIS A 2 10.73 -2.09 -8.81
C HIS A 2 9.79 -2.21 -7.59
N GLU A 3 9.65 -1.12 -6.82
CA GLU A 3 8.63 -1.05 -5.78
C GLU A 3 7.25 -1.29 -6.42
N CYS A 4 6.36 -2.00 -5.74
CA CYS A 4 4.96 -2.11 -6.12
C CYS A 4 4.18 -1.18 -5.19
N CYS A 5 3.17 -0.50 -5.71
CA CYS A 5 2.27 0.29 -4.87
C CYS A 5 0.82 0.12 -5.31
N GLY A 6 -0.09 0.30 -4.37
CA GLY A 6 -1.51 0.18 -4.63
C GLY A 6 -2.36 0.76 -3.51
N ALA A 7 -3.65 0.84 -3.78
CA ALA A 7 -4.68 1.28 -2.85
C ALA A 7 -5.31 0.06 -2.16
N LEU A 8 -5.66 0.25 -0.88
CA LEU A 8 -6.38 -0.70 -0.06
C LEU A 8 -7.85 -0.30 -0.05
N VAL A 9 -8.71 -1.21 -0.50
CA VAL A 9 -10.16 -0.99 -0.58
C VAL A 9 -10.85 -1.92 0.40
N GLY A 10 -11.80 -1.39 1.16
CA GLY A 10 -12.49 -2.19 2.17
C GLY A 10 -13.60 -1.41 2.85
N ARG A 11 -13.99 -1.85 4.04
CA ARG A 11 -14.92 -1.13 4.94
C ARG A 11 -14.59 -1.46 6.39
N ASP A 12 -14.88 -0.52 7.28
CA ASP A 12 -14.77 -0.74 8.75
C ASP A 12 -13.37 -1.22 9.17
N GLY A 13 -12.33 -0.71 8.52
CA GLY A 13 -10.93 -1.09 8.77
C GLY A 13 -10.54 -2.48 8.25
N ARG A 14 -11.43 -3.19 7.55
CA ARG A 14 -11.13 -4.48 6.90
C ARG A 14 -10.91 -4.29 5.41
N VAL A 15 -9.70 -4.59 4.95
CA VAL A 15 -9.37 -4.65 3.52
C VAL A 15 -10.08 -5.84 2.88
N ALA A 16 -10.84 -5.59 1.82
CA ALA A 16 -11.53 -6.60 1.02
C ALA A 16 -10.89 -6.77 -0.37
N ASP A 17 -10.35 -5.69 -0.93
CA ASP A 17 -9.76 -5.66 -2.27
C ASP A 17 -8.49 -4.79 -2.30
N ILE A 18 -7.64 -5.03 -3.29
CA ILE A 18 -6.47 -4.20 -3.58
C ILE A 18 -6.53 -3.68 -5.02
N VAL A 19 -6.21 -2.41 -5.21
CA VAL A 19 -6.17 -1.77 -6.52
C VAL A 19 -4.72 -1.38 -6.82
N PRO A 20 -4.03 -2.07 -7.74
CA PRO A 20 -2.68 -1.71 -8.14
C PRO A 20 -2.65 -0.29 -8.71
N LEU A 21 -1.74 0.54 -8.23
CA LEU A 21 -1.52 1.88 -8.76
C LEU A 21 -0.32 1.85 -9.71
N PRO A 22 -0.35 2.63 -10.82
CA PRO A 22 0.74 2.65 -11.77
C PRO A 22 2.02 3.21 -11.11
N ASN A 23 3.00 2.33 -10.88
CA ASN A 23 4.30 2.72 -10.34
C ASN A 23 5.27 3.25 -11.43
N THR A 24 4.74 3.84 -12.51
CA THR A 24 5.52 4.34 -13.64
C THR A 24 5.30 5.85 -13.78
N THR A 25 6.39 6.62 -13.82
CA THR A 25 6.34 8.02 -14.28
C THR A 25 6.73 8.12 -15.74
N GLU A 26 6.51 9.28 -16.34
CA GLU A 26 7.02 9.66 -17.66
C GLU A 26 8.55 9.50 -17.80
N VAL A 27 9.29 9.48 -16.67
CA VAL A 27 10.77 9.41 -16.63
C VAL A 27 11.28 8.01 -16.26
N GLY A 28 10.38 7.01 -16.18
CA GLY A 28 10.71 5.63 -15.85
C GLY A 28 10.03 5.11 -14.57
N PRO A 29 10.36 3.87 -14.15
CA PRO A 29 9.78 3.25 -12.97
C PRO A 29 10.07 4.08 -11.72
N ARG A 30 9.02 4.39 -10.95
CA ARG A 30 9.13 5.13 -9.71
C ARG A 30 9.97 4.32 -8.74
N ARG A 31 11.06 4.93 -8.27
CA ARG A 31 11.91 4.37 -7.21
C ARG A 31 11.41 4.68 -5.81
N ARG A 32 10.32 5.45 -5.69
CA ARG A 32 9.75 5.92 -4.43
C ARG A 32 8.24 5.98 -4.55
N PHE A 33 7.57 5.52 -3.50
CA PHE A 33 6.13 5.67 -3.32
C PHE A 33 5.74 7.15 -3.24
N LEU A 34 4.81 7.59 -4.10
CA LEU A 34 4.24 8.94 -4.06
C LEU A 34 2.81 8.90 -4.57
N VAL A 35 1.85 9.12 -3.68
CA VAL A 35 0.43 9.25 -4.04
C VAL A 35 0.19 10.66 -4.55
N ARG A 36 0.02 10.83 -5.86
CA ARG A 36 -0.39 12.11 -6.44
C ARG A 36 -1.88 12.33 -6.21
N PRO A 37 -2.37 13.58 -6.23
CA PRO A 37 -3.81 13.87 -6.17
C PRO A 37 -4.64 13.14 -7.25
N SER A 38 -4.05 12.88 -8.43
CA SER A 38 -4.69 12.07 -9.47
C SER A 38 -4.80 10.60 -9.07
N ASP A 39 -3.76 10.05 -8.45
CA ASP A 39 -3.70 8.65 -8.02
C ASP A 39 -4.70 8.42 -6.88
N TYR A 40 -4.83 9.40 -5.98
CA TYR A 40 -5.87 9.42 -4.94
C TYR A 40 -7.29 9.39 -5.53
N ARG A 41 -7.60 10.29 -6.47
CA ARG A 41 -8.95 10.36 -7.09
C ARG A 41 -9.28 9.08 -7.84
N GLU A 42 -8.30 8.48 -8.50
CA GLU A 42 -8.46 7.18 -9.14
C GLU A 42 -8.78 6.11 -8.10
N ALA A 43 -7.97 6.00 -7.05
CA ALA A 43 -8.13 5.02 -5.98
C ALA A 43 -9.50 5.16 -5.28
N GLU A 44 -9.93 6.37 -4.95
CA GLU A 44 -11.23 6.66 -4.34
C GLU A 44 -12.39 6.28 -5.25
N ARG A 45 -12.29 6.60 -6.55
CA ARG A 45 -13.31 6.21 -7.54
C ARG A 45 -13.40 4.69 -7.66
N ARG A 46 -12.25 4.00 -7.74
CA ARG A 46 -12.19 2.53 -7.80
C ARG A 46 -12.75 1.90 -6.54
N ALA A 47 -12.45 2.44 -5.36
CA ALA A 47 -13.02 1.98 -4.11
C ALA A 47 -14.55 2.05 -4.15
N THR A 48 -15.09 3.18 -4.61
CA THR A 48 -16.53 3.38 -4.77
C THR A 48 -17.15 2.40 -5.78
N GLU A 49 -16.49 2.17 -6.93
CA GLU A 49 -16.92 1.20 -7.96
C GLU A 49 -16.99 -0.23 -7.39
N LEU A 50 -16.07 -0.59 -6.49
CA LEU A 50 -16.04 -1.87 -5.79
C LEU A 50 -17.01 -1.94 -4.58
N GLY A 51 -17.76 -0.87 -4.32
CA GLY A 51 -18.69 -0.78 -3.20
C GLY A 51 -18.01 -0.59 -1.83
N GLY A 52 -16.70 -0.32 -1.80
CA GLY A 52 -15.92 -0.06 -0.60
C GLY A 52 -15.53 1.41 -0.44
N GLU A 53 -14.65 1.65 0.52
CA GLU A 53 -13.96 2.91 0.78
C GLU A 53 -12.44 2.72 0.67
N LEU A 54 -11.74 3.81 0.40
CA LEU A 54 -10.28 3.82 0.35
C LEU A 54 -9.75 3.84 1.79
N LEU A 55 -9.22 2.70 2.25
CA LEU A 55 -8.67 2.56 3.61
C LEU A 55 -7.22 3.04 3.70
N GLY A 56 -6.53 3.10 2.57
CA GLY A 56 -5.18 3.64 2.49
C GLY A 56 -4.38 3.03 1.35
N PHE A 57 -3.08 2.89 1.55
CA PHE A 57 -2.15 2.47 0.50
C PHE A 57 -1.17 1.43 1.01
N TYR A 58 -0.66 0.62 0.10
CA TYR A 58 0.46 -0.26 0.36
C TYR A 58 1.61 0.02 -0.61
N HIS A 59 2.84 -0.23 -0.15
CA HIS A 59 3.99 -0.29 -1.03
C HIS A 59 5.02 -1.32 -0.56
N SER A 60 5.83 -1.81 -1.50
CA SER A 60 6.92 -2.74 -1.19
C SER A 60 8.26 -2.04 -1.13
N HIS A 61 9.08 -2.45 -0.17
CA HIS A 61 10.47 -2.07 0.02
C HIS A 61 11.38 -3.22 -0.40
N PRO A 62 12.02 -3.15 -1.57
CA PRO A 62 13.00 -4.14 -2.00
C PRO A 62 14.27 -3.99 -1.18
N ASP A 63 14.73 -5.08 -0.56
CA ASP A 63 15.97 -5.16 0.22
C ASP A 63 16.04 -4.17 1.41
N HIS A 64 14.89 -3.66 1.85
CA HIS A 64 14.73 -2.74 2.98
C HIS A 64 13.67 -3.27 3.96
N PRO A 65 13.79 -2.94 5.26
CA PRO A 65 12.81 -3.36 6.26
C PRO A 65 11.42 -2.75 5.98
N ALA A 66 10.38 -3.41 6.49
CA ALA A 66 9.00 -2.96 6.43
C ALA A 66 8.76 -1.79 7.41
N ARG A 67 9.45 -0.67 7.20
CA ARG A 67 9.36 0.53 8.04
C ARG A 67 9.32 1.78 7.15
N PRO A 68 8.51 2.79 7.52
CA PRO A 68 8.42 4.02 6.74
C PRO A 68 9.73 4.78 6.83
N SER A 69 10.13 5.37 5.71
CA SER A 69 11.23 6.33 5.62
C SER A 69 10.74 7.75 5.90
N GLN A 70 11.68 8.69 6.07
CA GLN A 70 11.34 10.11 6.17
C GLN A 70 10.61 10.60 4.91
N TYR A 71 10.94 10.05 3.74
CA TYR A 71 10.27 10.41 2.49
C TYR A 71 8.79 10.01 2.50
N ASP A 72 8.46 8.85 3.09
CA ASP A 72 7.07 8.42 3.23
C ASP A 72 6.32 9.34 4.17
N LEU A 73 6.96 9.79 5.26
CA LEU A 73 6.38 10.73 6.21
C LEU A 73 6.06 12.08 5.55
N ASP A 74 6.98 12.60 4.74
CA ASP A 74 6.83 13.88 4.06
C ASP A 74 5.67 13.87 3.04
N HIS A 75 5.37 12.70 2.45
CA HIS A 75 4.38 12.55 1.38
C HIS A 75 3.10 11.80 1.81
N ALA A 76 2.98 11.45 3.09
CA ALA A 76 1.81 10.79 3.63
C ALA A 76 0.60 11.72 3.72
N TRP A 77 -0.52 11.20 3.27
CA TRP A 77 -1.86 11.74 3.47
C TRP A 77 -2.38 11.34 4.86
N PRO A 78 -3.07 12.24 5.58
CA PRO A 78 -3.66 11.96 6.88
C PRO A 78 -4.79 10.92 6.76
N THR A 79 -5.21 10.35 7.89
CA THR A 79 -6.37 9.43 8.02
C THR A 79 -6.31 8.09 7.29
N PHE A 80 -5.20 7.79 6.58
CA PHE A 80 -5.03 6.53 5.86
C PHE A 80 -4.08 5.55 6.55
N ALA A 81 -4.31 4.26 6.33
CA ALA A 81 -3.36 3.20 6.68
C ALA A 81 -2.27 3.06 5.61
N TYR A 82 -1.03 2.85 6.04
CA TYR A 82 0.10 2.57 5.17
C TYR A 82 0.65 1.19 5.47
N ILE A 83 0.44 0.25 4.56
CA ILE A 83 1.00 -1.09 4.66
C ILE A 83 2.35 -1.13 3.94
N ILE A 84 3.40 -1.53 4.63
CA ILE A 84 4.74 -1.66 4.05
C ILE A 84 5.11 -3.13 4.02
N VAL A 85 5.50 -3.62 2.85
CA VAL A 85 5.90 -5.01 2.64
C VAL A 85 7.39 -5.07 2.34
N ALA A 86 8.16 -5.68 3.23
CA ALA A 86 9.56 -6.00 2.95
C ALA A 86 9.63 -7.13 1.91
N VAL A 87 10.35 -6.90 0.81
CA VAL A 87 10.57 -7.89 -0.23
C VAL A 87 12.06 -8.20 -0.30
N ALA A 88 12.41 -9.46 -0.03
CA ALA A 88 13.79 -9.95 -0.11
C ALA A 88 13.86 -11.05 -1.18
N ASN A 89 14.79 -10.91 -2.13
CA ASN A 89 14.98 -11.87 -3.23
C ASN A 89 13.70 -12.19 -4.03
N GLY A 90 12.78 -11.22 -4.15
CA GLY A 90 11.50 -11.39 -4.85
C GLY A 90 10.39 -12.05 -4.03
N THR A 91 10.66 -12.40 -2.77
CA THR A 91 9.68 -12.97 -1.85
C THR A 91 9.23 -11.94 -0.83
N ALA A 92 7.92 -11.77 -0.64
CA ALA A 92 7.36 -10.96 0.43
C ALA A 92 7.66 -11.61 1.79
N ASN A 93 8.18 -10.83 2.73
CA ASN A 93 8.61 -11.32 4.03
C ASN A 93 7.76 -10.68 5.13
N GLU A 94 8.22 -9.57 5.70
CA GLU A 94 7.54 -8.85 6.76
C GLU A 94 6.52 -7.86 6.18
N MET A 95 5.34 -7.79 6.79
CA MET A 95 4.33 -6.79 6.47
C MET A 95 3.89 -6.08 7.74
N THR A 96 3.98 -4.77 7.73
CA THR A 96 3.62 -3.89 8.86
C THR A 96 2.60 -2.87 8.41
N VAL A 97 1.83 -2.33 9.37
CA VAL A 97 0.86 -1.26 9.12
C VAL A 97 1.21 -0.04 9.95
N TRP A 98 1.13 1.13 9.33
CA TRP A 98 1.51 2.41 9.92
C TRP A 98 0.41 3.42 9.74
N PHE A 99 0.19 4.23 10.77
CA PHE A 99 -0.76 5.34 10.77
C PHE A 99 -0.02 6.64 10.99
N LEU A 100 -0.28 7.63 10.14
CA LEU A 100 0.29 8.96 10.33
C LEU A 100 -0.35 9.60 11.56
N LYS A 101 0.46 10.09 12.51
CA LYS A 101 -0.05 10.84 13.66
C LYS A 101 -0.78 12.11 13.22
N ASP A 102 -1.75 12.54 14.03
CA ASP A 102 -2.52 13.76 13.76
C ASP A 102 -1.63 15.01 13.63
N ASP A 103 -0.53 15.06 14.39
CA ASP A 103 0.46 16.15 14.34
C ASP A 103 1.47 16.01 13.19
N ARG A 104 1.37 14.93 12.41
CA ARG A 104 2.27 14.55 11.30
C ARG A 104 3.75 14.46 11.69
N SER A 105 4.06 14.31 12.98
CA SER A 105 5.44 14.27 13.49
C SER A 105 6.12 12.93 13.22
N SER A 106 5.34 11.84 13.20
CA SER A 106 5.83 10.49 12.93
C SER A 106 4.69 9.59 12.48
N PHE A 107 5.05 8.36 12.09
CA PHE A 107 4.11 7.26 12.06
C PHE A 107 4.01 6.57 13.42
N GLU A 108 2.87 5.91 13.64
CA GLU A 108 2.66 4.94 14.70
C GLU A 108 2.39 3.57 14.08
N GLU A 109 3.09 2.56 14.57
CA GLU A 109 2.89 1.18 14.13
C GLU A 109 1.57 0.66 14.71
N GLY A 110 0.71 0.14 13.84
CA GLY A 110 -0.52 -0.53 14.24
C GLY A 110 -0.38 -2.05 14.19
N THR A 111 -1.42 -2.74 14.64
CA THR A 111 -1.50 -4.20 14.54
C THR A 111 -2.17 -4.61 13.24
N LEU A 112 -1.47 -5.36 12.41
CA LEU A 112 -2.06 -5.97 11.23
C LEU A 112 -2.61 -7.35 11.58
N HIS A 113 -3.92 -7.51 11.46
CA HIS A 113 -4.59 -8.80 11.66
C HIS A 113 -4.86 -9.44 10.31
N HIS A 114 -4.22 -10.57 10.05
CA HIS A 114 -4.56 -11.41 8.91
C HIS A 114 -5.84 -12.18 9.23
N GLY A 115 -6.93 -11.87 8.53
CA GLY A 115 -8.09 -12.76 8.49
C GLY A 115 -7.77 -14.02 7.69
N GLU A 116 -8.41 -15.15 8.02
CA GLU A 116 -8.43 -16.29 7.11
C GLU A 116 -9.00 -15.83 5.77
N ASN A 117 -8.29 -16.10 4.69
CA ASN A 117 -8.74 -15.80 3.33
C ASN A 117 -9.64 -16.96 2.87
N PRO A 118 -10.98 -16.81 2.80
CA PRO A 118 -11.86 -17.90 2.36
C PRO A 118 -11.73 -18.17 0.85
N HIS A 119 -11.05 -17.30 0.10
CA HIS A 119 -10.72 -17.50 -1.31
C HIS A 119 -9.21 -17.70 -1.49
N PRO A 120 -8.73 -18.95 -1.64
CA PRO A 120 -7.34 -19.22 -1.98
C PRO A 120 -7.15 -18.97 -3.48
N ASP A 121 -7.43 -17.76 -3.97
CA ASP A 121 -6.88 -17.37 -5.26
C ASP A 121 -5.44 -16.96 -5.00
N THR A 122 -4.58 -17.99 -4.99
CA THR A 122 -3.19 -17.87 -5.40
C THR A 122 -3.15 -16.93 -6.59
N ALA A 123 -2.55 -15.75 -6.41
CA ALA A 123 -2.01 -14.99 -7.51
C ALA A 123 -1.16 -15.99 -8.30
N GLN A 124 -1.69 -16.50 -9.42
CA GLN A 124 -0.94 -17.36 -10.30
C GLN A 124 0.25 -16.54 -10.72
N ALA A 125 1.43 -16.98 -10.28
CA ALA A 125 2.69 -16.50 -10.81
C ALA A 125 2.64 -16.77 -12.32
N VAL A 126 2.34 -15.73 -13.10
CA VAL A 126 2.47 -15.78 -14.54
C VAL A 126 3.96 -15.71 -14.84
N HIS A 127 4.64 -16.85 -14.73
CA HIS A 127 5.92 -17.07 -15.38
C HIS A 127 5.62 -17.56 -16.79
N GLY A 128 5.77 -16.65 -17.76
CA GLY A 128 6.02 -17.00 -19.16
C GLY A 128 7.52 -17.09 -19.42
#